data_AF-A0A2E7R5Q9-F1
#
_entry.id   AF-A0A2E7R5Q9-F1
#
_cell.length_a   1.000
_cell.length_b   1.000
_cell.length_c   1.000
_cell.angle_alpha   90.00
_cell.angle_beta   90.00
_cell.angle_gamma   90.00
#
_symmetry.space_group_name_H-M   'P 1'
#
loop_
_entity.id
_entity.type
_entity.pdbx_description
1 polymer ?
#
loop_
_entity_poly.entity_id
_entity_poly.type
_entity_poly.pdbx_seq_one_letter_code
_entity_poly.pdbx_strand_id
1 'polypeptide(L)'
;MKKIFLVFALTILFFNKSYAASGIGAATEYVVTMKQVELCEDSACATSTVIGSSTMPVDIASTSAGSDIGSYAATTGLPLGTTYSHLRVTISRSFTATGSVTAGSTTCVTDGGTDSTATSMLDAGTGTAVSTTMYLANAATYNAANGATGGSDIPMSYSSPTYATTMTLDGGNMVMIYELTSPYTVGIKSPLIKVIFNTNTALGATDDACVMWLKEPYCQITIQ
;
A
#
# COMPACT_ATOMS: atom_id res chain seq x y z
N MET A 1 50.66 -50.18 -13.16
CA MET A 1 50.96 -49.34 -14.34
C MET A 1 49.75 -48.45 -14.59
N LYS A 2 49.88 -47.13 -14.34
CA LYS A 2 49.62 -45.99 -15.26
C LYS A 2 48.19 -45.92 -15.86
N LYS A 3 47.36 -44.94 -15.42
CA LYS A 3 47.10 -43.60 -16.04
C LYS A 3 45.96 -43.68 -17.09
N ILE A 4 44.77 -43.06 -16.94
CA ILE A 4 44.34 -41.66 -17.23
C ILE A 4 42.78 -41.74 -17.20
N PHE A 5 41.94 -40.93 -16.54
CA PHE A 5 41.67 -39.48 -16.44
C PHE A 5 41.01 -38.81 -17.67
N LEU A 6 39.66 -38.76 -17.68
CA LEU A 6 38.80 -37.83 -18.47
C LEU A 6 37.36 -37.97 -17.90
N VAL A 7 36.79 -37.10 -17.05
CA VAL A 7 36.49 -35.66 -17.10
C VAL A 7 35.77 -35.21 -18.38
N PHE A 8 34.44 -35.35 -18.40
CA PHE A 8 33.49 -34.40 -19.01
C PHE A 8 32.10 -34.69 -18.41
N ALA A 9 31.69 -33.94 -17.38
CA ALA A 9 30.80 -32.79 -17.52
C ALA A 9 29.40 -33.17 -18.02
N LEU A 10 28.54 -33.61 -17.08
CA LEU A 10 27.12 -33.28 -17.14
C LEU A 10 26.62 -33.00 -15.73
N THR A 11 27.08 -31.86 -15.23
CA THR A 11 26.30 -31.05 -14.28
C THR A 11 24.95 -30.80 -14.93
N ILE A 12 23.96 -31.64 -14.64
CA ILE A 12 22.56 -31.27 -14.83
C ILE A 12 22.33 -30.16 -13.82
N LEU A 13 22.49 -28.92 -14.31
CA LEU A 13 21.95 -27.72 -13.71
C LEU A 13 20.46 -27.99 -13.52
N PHE A 14 20.06 -28.24 -12.28
CA PHE A 14 18.72 -27.84 -11.88
C PHE A 14 18.70 -26.34 -12.08
N PHE A 15 18.02 -25.89 -13.14
CA PHE A 15 17.60 -24.50 -13.25
C PHE A 15 16.67 -24.27 -12.06
N ASN A 16 17.25 -23.85 -10.94
CA ASN A 16 16.51 -23.15 -9.92
C ASN A 16 15.81 -22.01 -10.65
N LYS A 17 14.48 -21.91 -10.52
CA LYS A 17 13.84 -20.63 -10.79
C LYS A 17 14.57 -19.64 -9.90
N SER A 18 15.37 -18.76 -10.50
CA SER A 18 15.90 -17.61 -9.82
C SER A 18 14.68 -16.79 -9.44
N TYR A 19 14.23 -16.91 -8.20
CA TYR A 19 13.27 -15.96 -7.65
C TYR A 19 13.98 -14.61 -7.68
N ALA A 20 13.42 -13.62 -8.37
CA ALA A 20 13.93 -12.26 -8.29
C ALA A 20 13.99 -11.85 -6.81
N ALA A 21 15.09 -11.26 -6.38
CA ALA A 21 15.15 -10.72 -5.03
C ALA A 21 14.16 -9.56 -4.93
N SER A 22 13.41 -9.50 -3.84
CA SER A 22 12.48 -8.40 -3.58
C SER A 22 13.01 -7.47 -2.49
N GLY A 23 12.84 -6.17 -2.67
CA GLY A 23 13.14 -5.14 -1.69
C GLY A 23 11.89 -4.43 -1.18
N ILE A 24 12.05 -3.68 -0.08
CA ILE A 24 11.07 -2.74 0.45
C ILE A 24 11.76 -1.40 0.63
N GLY A 25 11.08 -0.31 0.28
CA GLY A 25 11.66 1.03 0.36
C GLY A 25 10.64 2.11 0.68
N ALA A 26 11.17 3.32 0.84
CA ALA A 26 10.43 4.49 1.25
C ALA A 26 9.83 5.23 0.04
N ALA A 27 8.67 5.83 0.25
CA ALA A 27 8.09 6.81 -0.65
C ALA A 27 8.25 8.22 -0.06
N THR A 28 8.91 9.12 -0.79
CA THR A 28 9.09 10.54 -0.43
C THR A 28 7.89 11.39 -0.83
N GLU A 29 7.08 10.89 -1.75
CA GLU A 29 5.74 11.37 -2.08
C GLU A 29 4.84 10.14 -2.08
N TYR A 30 3.66 10.23 -1.45
CA TYR A 30 2.66 9.16 -1.48
C TYR A 30 1.27 9.79 -1.38
N VAL A 31 0.71 10.18 -2.52
CA VAL A 31 -0.60 10.82 -2.59
C VAL A 31 -1.69 9.77 -2.61
N VAL A 32 -2.53 9.81 -1.58
CA VAL A 32 -3.77 9.04 -1.49
C VAL A 32 -4.95 9.96 -1.80
N THR A 33 -5.92 9.49 -2.58
CA THR A 33 -7.16 10.25 -2.81
C THR A 33 -8.29 9.65 -1.98
N MET A 34 -8.64 10.33 -0.89
CA MET A 34 -9.79 9.97 -0.07
C MET A 34 -11.09 10.29 -0.80
N LYS A 35 -12.10 9.44 -0.61
CA LYS A 35 -13.45 9.59 -1.16
C LYS A 35 -14.52 9.64 -0.08
N GLN A 36 -14.36 8.84 0.96
CA GLN A 36 -15.29 8.75 2.07
C GLN A 36 -14.58 8.27 3.34
N VAL A 37 -14.98 8.80 4.49
CA VAL A 37 -14.53 8.38 5.81
C VAL A 37 -15.73 8.23 6.73
N GLU A 38 -15.74 7.14 7.50
CA GLU A 38 -16.83 6.77 8.39
C GLU A 38 -16.29 6.25 9.71
N LEU A 39 -16.95 6.59 10.81
CA LEU A 39 -16.71 5.96 12.11
C LEU A 39 -17.59 4.73 12.25
N CYS A 40 -17.03 3.64 12.76
CA CYS A 40 -17.64 2.34 12.84
C CYS A 40 -17.73 1.88 14.30
N GLU A 41 -18.86 1.30 14.67
CA GLU A 41 -19.08 0.78 16.04
C GLU A 41 -18.35 -0.56 16.27
N ASP A 42 -18.09 -1.32 15.21
CA ASP A 42 -17.44 -2.63 15.22
C ASP A 42 -16.43 -2.81 14.06
N SER A 43 -15.69 -3.92 14.09
CA SER A 43 -14.65 -4.27 13.10
C SER A 43 -15.19 -4.64 11.72
N ALA A 44 -16.47 -5.03 11.63
CA ALA A 44 -17.14 -5.28 10.34
C ALA A 44 -17.68 -3.97 9.73
N CYS A 45 -17.72 -2.91 10.53
CA CYS A 45 -18.37 -1.64 10.23
C CYS A 45 -19.82 -1.84 9.75
N ALA A 46 -20.57 -2.68 10.48
CA ALA A 46 -21.98 -2.96 10.19
C ALA A 46 -22.86 -1.73 10.44
N THR A 47 -22.58 -1.01 11.53
CA THR A 47 -23.15 0.31 11.83
C THR A 47 -22.05 1.36 11.70
N SER A 48 -22.31 2.38 10.88
CA SER A 48 -21.35 3.45 10.60
C SER A 48 -22.01 4.84 10.57
N THR A 49 -21.19 5.85 10.87
CA THR A 49 -21.54 7.26 10.69
C THR A 49 -20.56 7.91 9.74
N VAL A 50 -21.05 8.42 8.62
CA VAL A 50 -20.23 9.15 7.63
C VAL A 50 -19.81 10.49 8.20
N ILE A 51 -18.51 10.73 8.27
CA ILE A 51 -17.91 11.99 8.77
C ILE A 51 -17.25 12.80 7.64
N GLY A 52 -16.98 12.20 6.48
CA GLY A 52 -16.49 12.93 5.32
C GLY A 52 -16.79 12.20 4.02
N SER A 53 -17.11 12.94 2.96
CA SER A 53 -17.52 12.38 1.65
C SER A 53 -17.00 13.19 0.45
N SER A 54 -15.94 13.98 0.64
CA SER A 54 -15.34 14.75 -0.45
C SER A 54 -14.20 13.98 -1.12
N THR A 55 -13.96 14.28 -2.40
CA THR A 55 -12.73 13.79 -3.06
C THR A 55 -11.58 14.71 -2.71
N MET A 56 -10.61 14.21 -1.95
CA MET A 56 -9.44 15.00 -1.53
C MET A 56 -8.14 14.21 -1.69
N PRO A 57 -7.20 14.66 -2.54
CA PRO A 57 -5.84 14.14 -2.54
C PRO A 57 -5.07 14.66 -1.34
N VAL A 58 -4.32 13.77 -0.68
CA VAL A 58 -3.44 14.09 0.45
C VAL A 58 -2.13 13.34 0.25
N ASP A 59 -1.01 14.07 0.27
CA ASP A 59 0.32 13.46 0.28
C ASP A 59 0.68 13.03 1.70
N ILE A 60 0.59 11.73 1.99
CA ILE A 60 0.85 11.20 3.33
C ILE A 60 2.34 11.04 3.64
N ALA A 61 3.23 11.20 2.65
CA ALA A 61 4.67 11.16 2.88
C ALA A 61 5.20 12.48 3.44
N SER A 62 4.58 13.62 3.07
CA SER A 62 4.95 14.95 3.56
C SER A 62 4.06 15.46 4.70
N THR A 63 2.91 14.83 4.97
CA THR A 63 2.11 15.18 6.16
C THR A 63 2.86 14.88 7.44
N SER A 64 2.83 15.83 8.38
CA SER A 64 3.35 15.59 9.72
C SER A 64 2.60 14.44 10.39
N ALA A 65 3.34 13.55 11.06
CA ALA A 65 2.75 12.53 11.92
C ALA A 65 1.78 13.16 12.94
N GLY A 66 0.54 12.68 12.96
CA GLY A 66 -0.48 13.16 13.91
C GLY A 66 -1.22 14.41 13.43
N SER A 67 -1.25 14.65 12.12
CA SER A 67 -2.03 15.75 11.53
C SER A 67 -3.51 15.53 11.78
N ASP A 68 -4.19 16.61 12.14
CA ASP A 68 -5.63 16.62 12.35
C ASP A 68 -6.35 16.59 10.98
N ILE A 69 -7.24 15.62 10.78
CA ILE A 69 -8.06 15.55 9.56
C ILE A 69 -9.42 16.26 9.72
N GLY A 70 -9.57 17.09 10.75
CA GLY A 70 -10.83 17.73 11.11
C GLY A 70 -11.40 18.70 10.05
N SER A 71 -10.59 19.15 9.09
CA SER A 71 -11.07 19.91 7.93
C SER A 71 -11.79 19.04 6.90
N TYR A 72 -11.48 17.74 6.89
CA TYR A 72 -12.07 16.76 5.99
C TYR A 72 -13.21 15.97 6.66
N ALA A 73 -13.04 15.61 7.93
CA ALA A 73 -14.02 14.87 8.72
C ALA A 73 -14.81 15.82 9.63
N ALA A 74 -16.08 16.04 9.31
CA ALA A 74 -17.04 16.71 10.19
C ALA A 74 -17.29 15.84 11.43
N THR A 75 -16.71 16.25 12.56
CA THR A 75 -16.90 15.58 13.85
C THR A 75 -18.06 16.16 14.67
N THR A 76 -18.75 17.17 14.13
CA THR A 76 -19.94 17.76 14.74
C THR A 76 -21.18 16.95 14.40
N GLY A 77 -22.14 16.89 15.34
CA GLY A 77 -23.41 16.18 15.11
C GLY A 77 -23.33 14.66 15.21
N LEU A 78 -22.20 14.11 15.69
CA LEU A 78 -22.13 12.69 16.03
C LEU A 78 -23.17 12.32 17.10
N PRO A 79 -23.80 11.13 17.04
CA PRO A 79 -24.83 10.76 18.01
C PRO A 79 -24.21 10.54 19.39
N LEU A 80 -24.64 11.36 20.37
CA LEU A 80 -24.12 11.34 21.74
C LEU A 80 -24.24 9.95 22.38
N GLY A 81 -23.20 9.53 23.10
CA GLY A 81 -23.15 8.24 23.79
C GLY A 81 -22.81 7.04 22.89
N THR A 82 -22.76 7.22 21.57
CA THR A 82 -22.30 6.17 20.64
C THR A 82 -20.81 5.91 20.84
N THR A 83 -20.40 4.65 20.81
CA THR A 83 -18.99 4.27 20.92
C THR A 83 -18.48 3.73 19.58
N TYR A 84 -17.47 4.38 19.04
CA TYR A 84 -16.78 3.95 17.83
C TYR A 84 -15.49 3.24 18.21
N SER A 85 -15.21 2.13 17.54
CA SER A 85 -13.99 1.33 17.75
C SER A 85 -13.11 1.28 16.51
N HIS A 86 -13.69 1.56 15.33
CA HIS A 86 -13.00 1.47 14.04
C HIS A 86 -13.32 2.68 13.16
N LEU A 87 -12.52 2.88 12.12
CA LEU A 87 -12.75 3.86 11.07
C LEU A 87 -12.65 3.17 9.71
N ARG A 88 -13.68 3.35 8.88
CA ARG A 88 -13.70 2.91 7.48
C ARG A 88 -13.34 4.07 6.58
N VAL A 89 -12.43 3.83 5.64
CA VAL A 89 -12.04 4.80 4.62
C VAL A 89 -12.17 4.17 3.24
N THR A 90 -12.73 4.93 2.31
CA THR A 90 -12.76 4.61 0.88
C THR A 90 -11.80 5.55 0.18
N ILE A 91 -10.83 4.98 -0.54
CA ILE A 91 -9.84 5.70 -1.33
C ILE A 91 -9.85 5.26 -2.79
N SER A 92 -9.32 6.11 -3.67
CA SER A 92 -9.00 5.72 -5.05
C SER A 92 -7.92 4.62 -5.08
N ARG A 93 -7.98 3.71 -6.06
CA ARG A 93 -6.88 2.78 -6.36
C ARG A 93 -5.73 3.42 -7.14
N SER A 94 -5.87 4.68 -7.56
CA SER A 94 -4.81 5.45 -8.18
C SER A 94 -4.06 6.24 -7.12
N PHE A 95 -2.76 6.00 -7.02
CA PHE A 95 -1.84 6.66 -6.10
C PHE A 95 -0.79 7.40 -6.91
N THR A 96 -0.27 8.51 -6.38
CA THR A 96 0.93 9.13 -6.92
C THR A 96 2.07 8.87 -5.94
N ALA A 97 3.16 8.27 -6.41
CA ALA A 97 4.29 7.96 -5.56
C ALA A 97 5.61 8.38 -6.20
N THR A 98 6.51 8.89 -5.38
CA THR A 98 7.93 9.07 -5.71
C THR A 98 8.75 8.30 -4.70
N GLY A 99 9.67 7.44 -5.13
CA GLY A 99 10.54 6.73 -4.20
C GLY A 99 11.52 5.78 -4.86
N SER A 100 12.27 5.07 -4.02
CA SER A 100 13.26 4.08 -4.44
C SER A 100 13.24 2.86 -3.55
N VAL A 101 13.57 1.72 -4.14
CA VAL A 101 13.65 0.43 -3.46
C VAL A 101 14.94 -0.26 -3.93
N THR A 102 15.79 -0.64 -2.98
CA THR A 102 16.95 -1.48 -3.28
C THR A 102 16.56 -2.95 -3.11
N ALA A 103 16.63 -3.71 -4.20
CA ALA A 103 16.42 -5.14 -4.25
C ALA A 103 17.71 -5.80 -4.75
N GLY A 104 18.27 -6.74 -3.99
CA GLY A 104 19.59 -7.31 -4.32
C GLY A 104 20.67 -6.22 -4.43
N SER A 105 21.30 -6.12 -5.61
CA SER A 105 22.27 -5.07 -5.94
C SER A 105 21.69 -3.91 -6.76
N THR A 106 20.40 -3.95 -7.08
CA THR A 106 19.73 -2.99 -7.96
C THR A 106 18.88 -2.02 -7.16
N THR A 107 19.00 -0.72 -7.44
CA THR A 107 18.09 0.30 -6.89
C THR A 107 17.10 0.71 -7.95
N CYS A 108 15.86 0.28 -7.77
CA CYS A 108 14.73 0.60 -8.62
C CYS A 108 14.07 1.89 -8.14
N VAL A 109 13.64 2.72 -9.07
CA VAL A 109 13.04 4.02 -8.79
C VAL A 109 11.78 4.21 -9.59
N THR A 110 10.81 4.92 -9.02
CA THR A 110 9.65 5.40 -9.77
C THR A 110 10.14 6.31 -10.91
N ASP A 111 9.59 6.21 -12.12
CA ASP A 111 10.20 6.74 -13.35
C ASP A 111 9.30 7.65 -14.20
N GLY A 112 8.08 7.92 -13.72
CA GLY A 112 7.06 8.70 -14.44
C GLY A 112 6.27 7.88 -15.46
N GLY A 113 6.43 6.55 -15.48
CA GLY A 113 5.71 5.64 -16.36
C GLY A 113 4.20 5.59 -16.13
N THR A 114 3.49 4.96 -17.07
CA THR A 114 2.02 4.79 -17.04
C THR A 114 1.59 3.33 -17.16
N ASP A 115 2.53 2.39 -17.03
CA ASP A 115 2.33 0.97 -17.30
C ASP A 115 1.59 0.25 -16.16
N SER A 116 1.52 0.90 -14.99
CA SER A 116 0.79 0.41 -13.83
C SER A 116 -0.72 0.44 -14.04
N THR A 117 -1.36 -0.72 -13.98
CA THR A 117 -2.80 -0.94 -14.14
C THR A 117 -3.32 -1.96 -13.13
N ALA A 118 -4.61 -2.32 -13.19
CA ALA A 118 -5.15 -3.39 -12.35
C ALA A 118 -4.46 -4.76 -12.59
N THR A 119 -3.91 -4.98 -13.79
CA THR A 119 -3.33 -6.26 -14.24
C THR A 119 -1.84 -6.16 -14.58
N SER A 120 -1.21 -5.02 -14.33
CA SER A 120 0.23 -4.82 -14.50
C SER A 120 0.79 -3.93 -13.41
N MET A 121 1.91 -4.33 -12.82
CA MET A 121 2.71 -3.50 -11.93
C MET A 121 3.51 -2.47 -12.73
N LEU A 122 4.17 -1.53 -12.04
CA LEU A 122 5.05 -0.58 -12.70
C LEU A 122 6.34 -1.30 -13.11
N ASP A 123 6.61 -1.40 -14.40
CA ASP A 123 7.92 -1.81 -14.93
C ASP A 123 8.84 -0.57 -14.89
N ALA A 124 9.54 -0.40 -13.78
CA ALA A 124 10.18 0.87 -13.45
C ALA A 124 11.63 0.96 -13.95
N GLY A 125 12.29 2.07 -13.63
CA GLY A 125 13.66 2.33 -14.03
C GLY A 125 14.68 2.27 -12.89
N THR A 126 15.90 2.67 -13.25
CA THR A 126 16.96 3.03 -12.30
C THR A 126 17.31 4.51 -12.49
N GLY A 127 17.97 5.12 -11.51
CA GLY A 127 18.41 6.52 -11.59
C GLY A 127 17.70 7.42 -10.58
N THR A 128 17.16 8.54 -11.04
CA THR A 128 16.48 9.52 -10.19
C THR A 128 14.99 9.22 -10.13
N ALA A 129 14.45 9.13 -8.92
CA ALA A 129 13.01 8.92 -8.73
C ALA A 129 12.20 10.10 -9.29
N VAL A 130 11.15 9.78 -10.03
CA VAL A 130 10.18 10.69 -10.64
C VAL A 130 8.80 10.35 -10.11
N SER A 131 7.98 11.39 -9.91
CA SER A 131 6.58 11.23 -9.51
C SER A 131 5.81 10.41 -10.52
N THR A 132 5.27 9.29 -10.06
CA THR A 132 4.64 8.27 -10.91
C THR A 132 3.24 7.96 -10.42
N THR A 133 2.28 7.91 -11.35
CA THR A 133 0.94 7.44 -11.03
C THR A 133 0.92 5.92 -11.09
N MET A 134 0.72 5.28 -9.94
CA MET A 134 0.63 3.84 -9.81
C MET A 134 -0.82 3.43 -9.51
N TYR A 135 -1.28 2.39 -10.17
CA TYR A 135 -2.58 1.79 -9.90
C TYR A 135 -2.40 0.55 -9.03
N LEU A 136 -3.17 0.48 -7.95
CA LEU A 136 -3.13 -0.66 -7.04
C LEU A 136 -3.63 -1.92 -7.75
N ALA A 137 -2.75 -2.90 -7.91
CA ALA A 137 -2.98 -4.11 -8.70
C ALA A 137 -4.08 -5.02 -8.10
N ASN A 138 -4.65 -5.93 -8.87
CA ASN A 138 -5.57 -6.95 -8.36
C ASN A 138 -4.85 -7.96 -7.46
N ALA A 139 -5.62 -8.71 -6.65
CA ALA A 139 -5.09 -9.87 -5.96
C ALA A 139 -4.82 -10.98 -7.00
N ALA A 140 -3.55 -11.23 -7.29
CA ALA A 140 -3.06 -12.18 -8.29
C ALA A 140 -1.56 -12.40 -8.10
N THR A 141 -0.95 -13.21 -8.95
CA THR A 141 0.50 -13.33 -9.06
C THR A 141 1.00 -12.58 -10.30
N TYR A 142 2.15 -11.93 -10.16
CA TYR A 142 2.74 -11.09 -11.20
C TYR A 142 4.15 -11.58 -11.54
N ASN A 143 4.58 -11.27 -12.76
CA ASN A 143 5.87 -11.66 -13.31
C ASN A 143 6.94 -10.60 -12.96
N ALA A 144 8.08 -11.02 -12.42
CA ALA A 144 9.16 -10.11 -12.02
C ALA A 144 9.93 -9.47 -13.21
N ALA A 145 9.78 -10.01 -14.42
CA ALA A 145 10.47 -9.55 -15.62
C ALA A 145 9.71 -8.47 -16.40
N ASN A 146 8.43 -8.23 -16.11
CA ASN A 146 7.62 -7.22 -16.81
C ASN A 146 6.39 -6.71 -16.04
N GLY A 147 6.16 -7.18 -14.81
CA GLY A 147 5.04 -6.75 -13.98
C GLY A 147 3.67 -7.23 -14.42
N ALA A 148 3.55 -8.07 -15.46
CA ALA A 148 2.26 -8.55 -15.95
C ALA A 148 1.65 -9.62 -15.02
N THR A 149 0.32 -9.62 -14.91
CA THR A 149 -0.42 -10.66 -14.18
C THR A 149 -0.28 -12.05 -14.82
N GLY A 150 -0.41 -13.11 -14.03
CA GLY A 150 -0.25 -14.50 -14.48
C GLY A 150 1.17 -15.04 -14.34
N GLY A 151 2.06 -14.29 -13.68
CA GLY A 151 3.39 -14.76 -13.28
C GLY A 151 3.37 -15.67 -12.04
N SER A 152 4.53 -15.99 -11.50
CA SER A 152 4.67 -16.81 -10.28
C SER A 152 5.52 -16.15 -9.19
N ASP A 153 5.91 -14.89 -9.37
CA ASP A 153 7.06 -14.32 -8.67
C ASP A 153 6.61 -13.35 -7.58
N ILE A 154 5.63 -12.49 -7.87
CA ILE A 154 5.15 -11.46 -6.95
C ILE A 154 3.68 -11.74 -6.60
N PRO A 155 3.39 -12.37 -5.45
CA PRO A 155 2.02 -12.58 -4.99
C PRO A 155 1.45 -11.32 -4.36
N MET A 156 0.30 -10.86 -4.85
CA MET A 156 -0.49 -9.78 -4.25
C MET A 156 -1.75 -10.35 -3.62
N SER A 157 -1.97 -10.04 -2.36
CA SER A 157 -3.19 -10.37 -1.62
C SER A 157 -3.57 -9.24 -0.68
N TYR A 158 -4.88 -9.10 -0.46
CA TYR A 158 -5.48 -8.15 0.50
C TYR A 158 -6.18 -8.87 1.66
N SER A 159 -6.05 -10.20 1.74
CA SER A 159 -6.69 -11.02 2.77
C SER A 159 -6.06 -10.89 4.15
N SER A 160 -4.84 -10.35 4.22
CA SER A 160 -4.06 -10.23 5.46
C SER A 160 -3.28 -8.91 5.44
N PRO A 161 -4.00 -7.77 5.53
CA PRO A 161 -3.38 -6.46 5.67
C PRO A 161 -2.44 -6.40 6.88
N THR A 162 -1.46 -5.50 6.82
CA THR A 162 -0.46 -5.29 7.86
C THR A 162 -0.96 -4.33 8.95
N TYR A 163 -1.68 -3.26 8.57
CA TYR A 163 -2.09 -2.19 9.50
C TYR A 163 -3.61 -2.01 9.57
N ALA A 164 -4.30 -2.06 8.44
CA ALA A 164 -5.75 -2.16 8.40
C ALA A 164 -6.18 -3.52 8.94
N THR A 165 -7.38 -3.57 9.49
CA THR A 165 -8.05 -4.84 9.85
C THR A 165 -8.61 -5.55 8.62
N THR A 166 -9.03 -4.79 7.61
CA THR A 166 -9.53 -5.30 6.33
C THR A 166 -9.12 -4.38 5.18
N MET A 167 -8.90 -4.97 4.01
CA MET A 167 -8.68 -4.27 2.74
C MET A 167 -9.48 -4.97 1.64
N THR A 168 -10.39 -4.24 1.00
CA THR A 168 -11.25 -4.77 -0.06
C THR A 168 -11.19 -3.89 -1.28
N LEU A 169 -11.01 -4.51 -2.45
CA LEU A 169 -11.12 -3.81 -3.72
C LEU A 169 -12.59 -3.67 -4.11
N ASP A 170 -13.01 -2.46 -4.46
CA ASP A 170 -14.35 -2.14 -4.95
C ASP A 170 -14.25 -1.33 -6.26
N GLY A 171 -14.12 -2.06 -7.37
CA GLY A 171 -13.92 -1.47 -8.69
C GLY A 171 -12.69 -0.57 -8.74
N GLY A 172 -12.91 0.74 -8.94
CA GLY A 172 -11.87 1.77 -8.96
C GLY A 172 -11.39 2.24 -7.59
N ASN A 173 -12.00 1.73 -6.51
CA ASN A 173 -11.73 2.13 -5.14
C ASN A 173 -11.15 0.98 -4.32
N MET A 174 -10.56 1.36 -3.19
CA MET A 174 -10.19 0.46 -2.11
C MET A 174 -10.88 0.93 -0.84
N VAL A 175 -11.52 -0.01 -0.15
CA VAL A 175 -12.15 0.20 1.15
C VAL A 175 -11.28 -0.46 2.21
N MET A 176 -10.93 0.29 3.25
CA MET A 176 -10.10 -0.18 4.35
C MET A 176 -10.78 0.13 5.67
N ILE A 177 -10.67 -0.79 6.64
CA ILE A 177 -11.14 -0.57 8.01
C ILE A 177 -9.92 -0.59 8.93
N TYR A 178 -9.75 0.44 9.73
CA TYR A 178 -8.69 0.55 10.74
C TYR A 178 -9.29 0.48 12.14
N GLU A 179 -8.61 -0.22 13.04
CA GLU A 179 -8.91 -0.16 14.47
C GLU A 179 -8.40 1.18 15.04
N LEU A 180 -9.21 1.81 15.89
CA LEU A 180 -8.77 2.98 16.64
C LEU A 180 -7.81 2.56 17.75
N THR A 181 -6.82 3.40 18.04
CA THR A 181 -5.88 3.15 19.16
C THR A 181 -6.58 2.98 20.51
N SER A 182 -7.77 3.57 20.66
CA SER A 182 -8.70 3.33 21.75
C SER A 182 -10.12 3.61 21.26
N PRO A 183 -11.13 2.83 21.68
CA PRO A 183 -12.53 3.16 21.41
C PRO A 183 -12.88 4.56 21.92
N TYR A 184 -13.71 5.27 21.16
CA TYR A 184 -14.13 6.63 21.46
C TYR A 184 -15.64 6.69 21.66
N THR A 185 -16.07 7.16 22.84
CA THR A 185 -17.48 7.45 23.12
C THR A 185 -17.77 8.93 22.89
N VAL A 186 -18.77 9.21 22.06
CA VAL A 186 -19.15 10.58 21.68
C VAL A 186 -19.65 11.35 22.91
N GLY A 187 -18.93 12.41 23.26
CA GLY A 187 -19.31 13.37 24.29
C GLY A 187 -19.92 14.65 23.72
N ILE A 188 -20.18 15.63 24.60
CA ILE A 188 -20.74 16.94 24.22
C ILE A 188 -19.77 17.83 23.43
N LYS A 189 -18.47 17.48 23.42
CA LYS A 189 -17.44 18.18 22.66
C LYS A 189 -17.16 17.42 21.38
N SER A 190 -17.09 18.15 20.27
CA SER A 190 -16.66 17.61 18.99
C SER A 190 -15.26 17.02 19.12
N PRO A 191 -15.03 15.76 18.74
CA PRO A 191 -13.71 15.18 18.82
C PRO A 191 -12.78 15.69 17.73
N LEU A 192 -11.49 15.46 17.93
CA LEU A 192 -10.42 15.65 16.97
C LEU A 192 -9.90 14.28 16.52
N ILE A 193 -9.88 14.05 15.21
CA ILE A 193 -9.33 12.82 14.63
C ILE A 193 -7.91 13.10 14.15
N LYS A 194 -6.96 12.36 14.72
CA LYS A 194 -5.54 12.40 14.39
C LYS A 194 -5.14 11.14 13.65
N VAL A 195 -4.38 11.33 12.58
CA VAL A 195 -3.83 10.22 11.80
C VAL A 195 -2.31 10.36 11.70
N ILE A 196 -1.61 9.26 11.97
CA ILE A 196 -0.17 9.14 11.80
C ILE A 196 0.09 8.21 10.62
N PHE A 197 0.85 8.70 9.64
CA PHE A 197 1.32 7.92 8.51
C PHE A 197 2.84 7.74 8.58
N ASN A 198 3.33 6.61 8.06
CA ASN A 198 4.75 6.42 7.75
C ASN A 198 4.90 5.61 6.45
N THR A 199 5.62 6.19 5.49
CA THR A 199 5.78 5.67 4.13
C THR A 199 7.14 5.00 3.88
N ASN A 200 7.93 4.72 4.94
CA ASN A 200 9.26 4.11 4.83
C ASN A 200 9.25 2.69 4.24
N THR A 201 8.09 2.04 4.23
CA THR A 201 7.89 0.68 3.69
C THR A 201 6.77 0.61 2.66
N ALA A 202 6.42 1.75 2.06
CA ALA A 202 5.25 1.90 1.18
C ALA A 202 5.49 1.46 -0.28
N LEU A 203 6.72 1.12 -0.66
CA LEU A 203 7.05 0.59 -1.98
C LEU A 203 7.74 -0.77 -1.87
N GLY A 204 7.43 -1.67 -2.80
CA GLY A 204 8.18 -2.89 -3.05
C GLY A 204 8.74 -2.90 -4.47
N ALA A 205 9.83 -3.62 -4.70
CA ALA A 205 10.41 -3.80 -6.02
C ALA A 205 11.13 -5.16 -6.16
N THR A 206 11.30 -5.64 -7.38
CA THR A 206 12.20 -6.77 -7.72
C THR A 206 13.47 -6.30 -8.41
N ASP A 207 14.55 -7.08 -8.29
CA ASP A 207 15.87 -6.76 -8.85
C ASP A 207 16.11 -7.14 -10.32
N ASP A 208 15.16 -7.84 -10.95
CA ASP A 208 15.22 -8.29 -12.35
C ASP A 208 14.89 -7.15 -13.33
N ALA A 209 13.61 -6.81 -13.50
CA ALA A 209 13.17 -5.70 -14.37
C ALA A 209 12.76 -4.44 -13.59
N CYS A 210 13.10 -4.31 -12.31
CA CYS A 210 12.61 -3.20 -11.49
C CYS A 210 11.08 -3.07 -11.45
N VAL A 211 10.39 -4.20 -11.43
CA VAL A 211 8.95 -4.22 -11.23
C VAL A 211 8.62 -3.70 -9.83
N MET A 212 7.93 -2.57 -9.73
CA MET A 212 7.55 -1.90 -8.49
C MET A 212 6.05 -1.99 -8.20
N TRP A 213 5.70 -2.08 -6.92
CA TRP A 213 4.31 -2.07 -6.46
C TRP A 213 4.12 -1.26 -5.18
N LEU A 214 2.87 -0.85 -4.98
CA LEU A 214 2.42 -0.15 -3.77
C LEU A 214 2.28 -1.15 -2.62
N LYS A 215 2.73 -0.75 -1.44
CA LYS A 215 2.51 -1.47 -0.18
C LYS A 215 1.69 -0.61 0.77
N GLU A 216 1.04 -1.27 1.70
CA GLU A 216 0.32 -0.58 2.77
C GLU A 216 1.30 0.26 3.61
N PRO A 217 1.12 1.58 3.71
CA PRO A 217 1.89 2.43 4.62
C PRO A 217 1.42 2.19 6.05
N TYR A 218 2.28 2.48 7.02
CA TYR A 218 1.85 2.53 8.41
C TYR A 218 0.73 3.57 8.58
N CYS A 219 -0.33 3.19 9.29
CA CYS A 219 -1.44 4.07 9.62
C CYS A 219 -1.88 3.82 11.06
N GLN A 220 -1.99 4.88 11.86
CA GLN A 220 -2.52 4.82 13.22
C GLN A 220 -3.51 5.97 13.42
N ILE A 221 -4.69 5.65 13.97
CA ILE A 221 -5.80 6.59 14.11
C ILE A 221 -6.16 6.75 15.58
N THR A 222 -6.23 7.99 16.04
CA THR A 222 -6.65 8.34 17.41
C THR A 222 -7.75 9.39 17.38
N ILE A 223 -8.70 9.28 18.29
CA ILE A 223 -9.78 10.25 18.48
C ILE A 223 -9.67 10.82 19.89
N GLN A 224 -9.71 12.16 20.03
CA GLN A 224 -9.58 12.90 21.30
C GLN A 224 -10.73 13.87 21.50
#